data_AF-A0A8T4UTR4-F1
#
_entry.id   AF-A0A8T4UTR4-F1
#
_cell.length_a   1.000
_cell.length_b   1.000
_cell.length_c   1.000
_cell.angle_alpha   90.00
_cell.angle_beta   90.00
_cell.angle_gamma   90.00
#
_symmetry.space_group_name_H-M   'P 1'
#
loop_
_entity.id
_entity.type
_entity.pdbx_description
1 polymer ?
#
loop_
_entity_poly.entity_id
_entity_poly.type
_entity_poly.pdbx_seq_one_letter_code
_entity_poly.pdbx_strand_id
1 'polypeptide(L)'
;MNFSKLKAIVIKSRKDFENKKINKETLKELYLNYNKIEEIDTFLDEAEILFPKLNCGLASLYLKYKLKKGVIINGKYKENNHTFLLMDNIIIDITSDQYDGPKIYIGEIKHPWKL
;
A
#
# COMPACT_ATOMS: atom_id res chain seq x y z
N MET A 1 0.64 17.42 9.01
CA MET A 1 1.11 16.30 9.85
C MET A 1 2.62 16.38 9.90
N ASN A 2 3.25 16.34 11.08
CA ASN A 2 4.71 16.36 11.13
C ASN A 2 5.32 15.02 10.67
N PHE A 3 6.58 15.05 10.25
CA PHE A 3 7.25 13.88 9.66
C PHE A 3 7.37 12.69 10.63
N SER A 4 7.59 12.95 11.91
CA SER A 4 7.66 11.90 12.94
C SER A 4 6.35 11.12 13.05
N LYS A 5 5.22 11.83 13.12
CA LYS A 5 3.87 11.22 13.16
C LYS A 5 3.55 10.44 11.88
N LEU A 6 3.91 10.98 10.71
CA LEU A 6 3.80 10.27 9.43
C LEU A 6 4.56 8.95 9.49
N LYS A 7 5.86 8.99 9.81
CA LYS A 7 6.72 7.80 9.87
C LYS A 7 6.19 6.75 10.86
N ALA A 8 5.69 7.17 12.01
CA ALA A 8 5.07 6.27 12.99
C ALA A 8 3.83 5.55 12.43
N ILE A 9 2.96 6.26 11.70
CA ILE A 9 1.78 5.66 11.07
C ILE A 9 2.21 4.65 9.99
N VAL A 10 3.18 5.01 9.13
CA VAL A 10 3.66 4.14 8.05
C VAL A 10 4.30 2.86 8.60
N ILE A 11 5.16 2.97 9.62
CA ILE A 11 5.77 1.82 10.29
C ILE A 11 4.70 0.93 10.93
N LYS A 12 3.71 1.53 11.60
CA LYS A 12 2.60 0.78 12.19
C LYS A 12 1.80 0.05 11.11
N SER A 13 1.47 0.71 10.01
CA SER A 13 0.75 0.09 8.89
C SER A 13 1.50 -1.10 8.30
N ARG A 14 2.82 -1.00 8.10
CA ARG A 14 3.63 -2.14 7.66
C ARG A 14 3.55 -3.30 8.65
N LYS A 15 3.70 -3.04 9.95
CA LYS A 15 3.57 -4.06 10.99
C LYS A 15 2.17 -4.66 11.07
N ASP A 16 1.12 -3.86 10.84
CA ASP A 16 -0.26 -4.33 10.86
C ASP A 16 -0.49 -5.39 9.75
N PHE A 17 0.09 -5.20 8.56
CA PHE A 17 0.09 -6.21 7.50
C PHE A 17 0.96 -7.43 7.83
N GLU A 18 2.22 -7.23 8.24
CA GLU A 18 3.14 -8.34 8.55
C GLU A 18 2.59 -9.27 9.66
N ASN A 19 1.83 -8.72 10.60
CA ASN A 19 1.22 -9.47 11.69
C ASN A 19 -0.24 -9.87 11.44
N LYS A 20 -0.77 -9.68 10.23
CA LYS A 20 -2.18 -9.95 9.87
C LYS A 20 -3.20 -9.34 10.85
N LYS A 21 -2.92 -8.12 11.34
CA LYS A 21 -3.76 -7.41 12.33
C LYS A 21 -4.86 -6.57 11.71
N ILE A 22 -4.91 -6.48 10.38
CA ILE A 22 -5.90 -5.68 9.68
C ILE A 22 -7.15 -6.53 9.50
N ASN A 23 -8.28 -6.01 9.95
CA ASN A 23 -9.57 -6.65 9.76
C ASN A 23 -9.88 -6.80 8.25
N LYS A 24 -10.26 -8.01 7.81
CA LYS A 24 -10.55 -8.32 6.40
C LYS A 24 -11.68 -7.44 5.84
N GLU A 25 -12.73 -7.18 6.62
CA GLU A 25 -13.82 -6.29 6.19
C GLU A 25 -13.36 -4.85 5.97
N THR A 26 -12.42 -4.35 6.79
CA THR A 26 -11.81 -3.04 6.51
C THR A 26 -11.09 -3.03 5.16
N LEU A 27 -10.36 -4.08 4.82
CA LEU A 27 -9.67 -4.16 3.52
C LEU A 27 -10.67 -4.26 2.36
N LYS A 28 -11.73 -5.04 2.54
CA LYS A 28 -12.84 -5.18 1.58
C LYS A 28 -13.53 -3.85 1.31
N GLU A 29 -13.96 -3.14 2.36
CA GLU A 29 -14.58 -1.82 2.23
C GLU A 29 -13.66 -0.83 1.51
N LEU A 30 -12.37 -0.80 1.88
CA LEU A 30 -11.41 0.09 1.24
C LEU A 30 -11.23 -0.21 -0.24
N TYR A 31 -11.17 -1.49 -0.60
CA TYR A 31 -11.03 -1.90 -1.98
C TYR A 31 -12.29 -1.63 -2.79
N LEU A 32 -13.48 -2.00 -2.30
CA LEU A 32 -14.75 -1.73 -2.98
C LEU A 32 -15.00 -0.24 -3.24
N ASN A 33 -14.56 0.62 -2.31
CA ASN A 33 -14.62 2.07 -2.48
C ASN A 33 -13.66 2.59 -3.56
N TYR A 34 -12.60 1.84 -3.86
CA TYR A 34 -11.63 2.18 -4.90
C TYR A 34 -11.98 1.57 -6.25
N ASN A 35 -12.38 0.30 -6.28
CA ASN A 35 -12.75 -0.45 -7.46
C ASN A 35 -13.89 -1.42 -7.12
N LYS A 36 -15.03 -1.29 -7.81
CA LYS A 36 -16.19 -2.15 -7.59
C LYS A 36 -15.98 -3.49 -8.29
N ILE A 37 -16.01 -4.57 -7.53
CA ILE A 37 -15.96 -5.95 -8.04
C ILE A 37 -17.02 -6.79 -7.34
N GLU A 38 -17.65 -7.71 -8.08
CA GLU A 38 -18.75 -8.53 -7.55
C GLU A 38 -18.26 -9.58 -6.54
N GLU A 39 -17.10 -10.20 -6.79
CA GLU A 39 -16.53 -11.27 -5.96
C GLU A 39 -15.33 -10.81 -5.12
N ILE A 40 -15.53 -9.75 -4.33
CA ILE A 40 -14.45 -9.17 -3.51
C ILE A 40 -13.86 -10.16 -2.49
N ASP A 41 -14.65 -11.07 -1.95
CA ASP A 41 -14.17 -12.04 -0.97
C ASP A 41 -13.18 -13.02 -1.61
N THR A 42 -13.54 -13.59 -2.77
CA THR A 42 -12.67 -14.44 -3.59
C THR A 42 -11.38 -13.70 -3.96
N PHE A 43 -11.50 -12.45 -4.44
CA PHE A 43 -10.34 -11.64 -4.79
C PHE A 43 -9.38 -11.42 -3.61
N LEU A 44 -9.90 -11.16 -2.40
CA LEU A 44 -9.07 -10.95 -1.23
C LEU A 44 -8.38 -12.24 -0.77
N ASP A 45 -9.07 -13.37 -0.84
CA ASP A 45 -8.50 -14.67 -0.50
C ASP A 45 -7.40 -15.08 -1.49
N GLU A 46 -7.64 -14.90 -2.79
CA GLU A 46 -6.63 -15.10 -3.82
C GLU A 46 -5.47 -14.12 -3.68
N ALA A 47 -5.73 -12.85 -3.36
CA ALA A 47 -4.68 -11.87 -3.14
C ALA A 47 -3.78 -12.22 -1.95
N GLU A 48 -4.34 -12.81 -0.88
CA GLU A 48 -3.56 -13.30 0.26
C GLU A 48 -2.68 -14.50 -0.13
N ILE A 49 -3.19 -15.38 -0.99
CA ILE A 49 -2.45 -16.55 -1.51
C ILE A 49 -1.33 -16.14 -2.48
N LEU A 50 -1.66 -15.27 -3.45
CA LEU A 50 -0.76 -14.85 -4.54
C LEU A 50 0.28 -13.84 -4.08
N PHE A 51 -0.07 -13.01 -3.09
CA PHE A 51 0.82 -12.00 -2.54
C PHE A 51 1.02 -12.24 -1.03
N PRO A 52 1.61 -13.39 -0.63
CA PRO A 52 1.74 -13.78 0.77
C PRO A 52 2.62 -12.80 1.57
N LYS A 53 3.45 -12.02 0.86
CA LYS A 53 4.26 -10.96 1.46
C LYS A 53 3.49 -9.66 1.69
N LEU A 54 2.60 -9.24 0.77
CA LEU A 54 1.74 -8.03 0.84
C LEU A 54 1.11 -7.71 -0.54
N ASN A 55 -0.16 -7.27 -0.62
CA ASN A 55 -0.74 -6.72 -1.85
C ASN A 55 -0.51 -5.19 -1.91
N CYS A 56 0.22 -4.68 -2.91
CA CYS A 56 0.60 -3.26 -3.01
C CYS A 56 -0.59 -2.29 -3.18
N GLY A 57 -1.68 -2.75 -3.82
CA GLY A 57 -2.93 -2.00 -3.93
C GLY A 57 -3.63 -1.84 -2.59
N LEU A 58 -3.87 -2.96 -1.88
CA LEU A 58 -4.48 -2.95 -0.55
C LEU A 58 -3.63 -2.20 0.47
N ALA A 59 -2.30 -2.35 0.40
CA ALA A 59 -1.36 -1.62 1.25
C ALA A 59 -1.48 -0.11 1.08
N SER A 60 -1.53 0.36 -0.17
CA SER A 60 -1.69 1.77 -0.51
C SER A 60 -3.04 2.33 -0.05
N LEU A 61 -4.12 1.56 -0.23
CA LEU A 61 -5.46 1.93 0.24
C LEU A 61 -5.53 2.02 1.76
N TYR A 62 -4.93 1.07 2.47
CA TYR A 62 -4.88 1.10 3.93
C TYR A 62 -4.04 2.28 4.44
N LEU A 63 -2.91 2.58 3.81
CA LEU A 63 -2.12 3.77 4.13
C LEU A 63 -2.95 5.06 3.94
N LYS A 64 -3.64 5.20 2.80
CA LYS A 64 -4.55 6.33 2.54
C LYS A 64 -5.60 6.46 3.64
N TYR A 65 -6.21 5.34 4.04
CA TYR A 65 -7.20 5.31 5.13
C TYR A 65 -6.63 5.78 6.47
N LYS A 66 -5.40 5.41 6.81
CA LYS A 66 -4.75 5.79 8.08
C LYS A 66 -4.26 7.23 8.09
N LEU A 67 -3.77 7.70 6.95
CA LEU A 67 -3.23 9.05 6.78
C LEU A 67 -4.32 10.08 6.46
N LYS A 68 -5.51 9.63 6.04
CA LYS A 68 -6.65 10.44 5.60
C LYS A 68 -6.32 11.40 4.45
N LYS A 69 -5.23 11.12 3.72
CA LYS A 69 -4.67 11.95 2.65
C LYS A 69 -3.93 11.10 1.62
N GLY A 70 -3.68 11.69 0.46
CA GLY A 70 -2.91 11.10 -0.63
C GLY A 70 -3.77 10.48 -1.73
N VAL A 71 -3.10 10.13 -2.82
CA VAL A 71 -3.66 9.58 -4.06
C VAL A 71 -3.00 8.23 -4.33
N ILE A 72 -3.80 7.25 -4.72
CA ILE A 72 -3.29 5.93 -5.13
C ILE A 72 -2.71 6.08 -6.54
N ILE A 73 -1.45 5.72 -6.72
CA ILE A 73 -0.76 5.77 -8.00
C ILE A 73 -0.45 4.36 -8.46
N ASN A 74 -0.81 4.05 -9.70
CA ASN A 74 -0.32 2.88 -10.42
C ASN A 74 0.88 3.34 -11.26
N GLY A 75 2.08 3.03 -10.81
CA GLY A 75 3.32 3.36 -11.49
C GLY A 75 4.19 2.12 -11.64
N LYS A 76 5.50 2.30 -11.47
CA LYS A 76 6.46 1.20 -11.54
C LYS A 76 7.48 1.23 -10.41
N TYR A 77 7.96 0.04 -10.05
CA TYR A 77 9.15 -0.17 -9.24
C TYR A 77 10.06 -1.19 -9.95
N LYS A 78 11.30 -0.81 -10.28
CA LYS A 78 12.24 -1.63 -11.08
C LYS A 78 11.57 -2.25 -12.33
N GLU A 79 10.88 -1.41 -13.11
CA GLU A 79 10.13 -1.79 -14.32
C GLU A 79 8.88 -2.68 -14.13
N ASN A 80 8.61 -3.17 -12.91
CA ASN A 80 7.40 -3.91 -12.61
C ASN A 80 6.25 -2.97 -12.28
N ASN A 81 5.02 -3.31 -12.69
CA ASN A 81 3.82 -2.59 -12.28
C ASN A 81 3.72 -2.59 -10.75
N HIS A 82 3.52 -1.42 -10.17
CA HIS A 82 3.49 -1.26 -8.73
C HIS A 82 2.54 -0.15 -8.30
N THR A 83 1.83 -0.37 -7.19
CA THR A 83 0.91 0.62 -6.62
C THR A 83 1.50 1.19 -5.34
N PHE A 84 1.53 2.52 -5.23
CA PHE A 84 2.01 3.23 -4.04
C PHE A 84 1.15 4.48 -3.75
N LEU A 85 1.28 5.02 -2.54
CA LEU A 85 0.55 6.22 -2.13
C LEU A 85 1.39 7.47 -2.41
N LEU A 86 0.88 8.40 -3.21
CA LEU A 86 1.47 9.73 -3.40
C LEU A 86 0.77 10.73 -2.47
N MET A 87 1.55 11.48 -1.70
CA MET A 87 1.06 12.55 -0.85
C MET A 87 1.93 13.78 -1.06
N ASP A 88 1.32 14.87 -1.55
CA ASP A 88 2.03 16.05 -2.02
C ASP A 88 3.04 15.63 -3.11
N ASN A 89 4.35 15.69 -2.83
CA ASN A 89 5.43 15.27 -3.74
C ASN A 89 6.26 14.08 -3.20
N ILE A 90 5.77 13.40 -2.16
CA ILE A 90 6.43 12.20 -1.62
C ILE A 90 5.58 10.96 -1.85
N ILE A 91 6.23 9.86 -2.21
CA ILE A 91 5.64 8.53 -2.19
C ILE A 91 5.85 7.87 -0.85
N ILE A 92 4.86 7.06 -0.49
CA ILE A 92 4.87 6.18 0.66
C ILE A 92 4.61 4.78 0.11
N ASP A 93 5.61 3.92 0.22
CA ASP A 93 5.58 2.55 -0.27
C ASP A 93 6.03 1.62 0.85
N ILE A 94 5.18 0.65 1.20
CA ILE A 94 5.46 -0.36 2.22
C ILE A 94 5.54 -1.77 1.64
N THR A 95 5.74 -1.87 0.32
CA THR A 95 5.64 -3.12 -0.46
C THR A 95 6.72 -3.26 -1.53
N SER A 96 7.61 -2.28 -1.69
CA SER A 96 8.73 -2.38 -2.65
C SER A 96 9.67 -3.57 -2.39
N ASP A 97 9.69 -4.13 -1.18
CA ASP A 97 10.44 -5.35 -0.86
C ASP A 97 9.93 -6.61 -1.57
N GLN A 98 8.75 -6.56 -2.23
CA GLN A 98 8.31 -7.59 -3.17
C GLN A 98 9.24 -7.75 -4.37
N TYR A 99 10.00 -6.70 -4.70
CA TYR A 99 10.93 -6.62 -5.82
C TYR A 99 12.36 -6.27 -5.34
N ASP A 100 12.74 -6.75 -4.15
CA ASP A 100 14.04 -6.48 -3.51
C ASP A 100 14.30 -4.98 -3.24
N GLY A 101 13.25 -4.24 -2.92
CA GLY A 101 13.32 -2.87 -2.43
C GLY A 101 13.33 -2.74 -0.90
N PRO A 102 13.30 -1.52 -0.37
CA PRO A 102 13.16 -1.31 1.06
C PRO A 102 11.76 -1.76 1.52
N LYS A 103 11.65 -2.21 2.78
CA LYS A 103 10.35 -2.52 3.40
C LYS A 103 9.44 -1.31 3.53
N ILE A 104 10.04 -0.12 3.69
CA ILE A 104 9.36 1.15 3.84
C ILE A 104 10.18 2.20 3.10
N TYR A 105 9.53 2.92 2.18
CA TYR A 105 10.05 4.11 1.54
C TYR A 105 9.11 5.29 1.81
N ILE A 106 9.70 6.42 2.22
CA ILE A 106 9.02 7.71 2.36
C ILE A 106 9.96 8.75 1.75
N GLY A 107 9.63 9.27 0.58
CA GLY A 107 10.52 10.19 -0.13
C GLY A 107 10.00 10.54 -1.52
N GLU A 108 10.75 11.34 -2.26
CA GLU A 108 10.39 11.77 -3.61
C GLU A 108 10.29 10.58 -4.60
N ILE A 109 9.52 10.77 -5.68
CA ILE A 109 9.51 9.83 -6.82
C ILE A 109 10.84 9.97 -7.54
N LYS A 110 11.70 8.97 -7.38
CA LYS A 110 12.96 8.85 -8.11
C LYS A 110 13.24 7.39 -8.39
N HIS A 111 14.12 7.14 -9.36
CA HIS A 111 14.55 5.78 -9.69
C HIS A 111 14.92 5.00 -8.40
N PRO A 112 14.43 3.75 -8.22
CA PRO A 112 13.71 2.91 -9.18
C PRO A 112 12.18 3.10 -9.28
N TRP A 113 11.59 4.05 -8.55
CA TRP A 113 10.17 4.40 -8.68
C TRP A 113 9.94 5.30 -9.89
N LYS A 114 8.86 5.03 -10.63
CA LYS A 114 8.40 5.82 -11.77
C LYS A 114 6.87 5.92 -11.77
N LEU A 115 6.35 7.00 -12.34
CA LEU A 115 4.93 7.14 -12.68
C LEU A 115 4.60 6.34 -13.94
#